data_AF-A0A2N9GPV8-F1
#
_entry.id   AF-A0A2N9GPV8-F1
#
_cell.length_a   1.000
_cell.length_b   1.000
_cell.length_c   1.000
_cell.angle_alpha   90.00
_cell.angle_beta   90.00
_cell.angle_gamma   90.00
#
_symmetry.space_group_name_H-M   'P 1'
#
loop_
_entity.id
_entity.type
_entity.pdbx_description
1 polymer ?
#
loop_
_entity_poly.entity_id
_entity_poly.type
_entity_poly.pdbx_seq_one_letter_code
_entity_poly.pdbx_strand_id
1 'polypeptide(L)'
;MASSSSSSQNKPKTINLNDTPSVMPEVWRPYFLSPNGPVSVTDSVMLNGETATAVAAGLCTPEDAKVLAGRTDPQIINDSLALTIQCAATVSNMGRRLHVRNLEVKTLRSQVTILQRLLKESKKKVGEVKEENKRLKALVDSYADDLVVRSTEQSKTTNKLQKQYEKLFAEVKELTSRSIPK
;
A
#
# COMPACT_ATOMS: atom_id res chain seq x y z
N MET A 1 -20.82 26.03 -1.49
CA MET A 1 -20.14 26.96 -2.42
C MET A 1 -20.15 26.31 -3.79
N ALA A 2 -20.93 26.87 -4.71
CA ALA A 2 -21.14 26.32 -6.05
C ALA A 2 -19.99 26.74 -6.98
N SER A 3 -19.44 25.80 -7.74
CA SER A 3 -18.38 26.04 -8.71
C SER A 3 -18.99 26.39 -10.06
N SER A 4 -18.98 27.69 -10.40
CA SER A 4 -19.32 28.17 -11.74
C SER A 4 -18.13 27.94 -12.68
N SER A 5 -18.23 26.95 -13.57
CA SER A 5 -17.26 26.78 -14.67
C SER A 5 -17.70 27.65 -15.85
N SER A 6 -16.95 28.70 -16.15
CA SER A 6 -17.12 29.52 -17.35
C SER A 6 -16.46 28.83 -18.54
N SER A 7 -17.25 28.39 -19.51
CA SER A 7 -16.76 27.85 -20.78
C SER A 7 -16.59 29.01 -21.76
N SER A 8 -15.35 29.50 -21.91
CA SER A 8 -15.01 30.42 -22.99
C SER A 8 -15.03 29.66 -24.32
N GLN A 9 -16.01 29.98 -25.18
CA GLN A 9 -16.06 29.52 -26.56
C GLN A 9 -14.85 30.10 -27.33
N ASN A 10 -13.81 29.28 -27.48
CA ASN A 10 -12.72 29.57 -28.41
C ASN A 10 -13.26 29.45 -29.85
N LYS A 11 -13.58 30.58 -30.49
CA LYS A 11 -13.85 30.60 -31.93
C LYS A 11 -12.60 30.09 -32.67
N PRO A 12 -12.73 29.20 -33.67
CA PRO A 12 -11.59 28.79 -34.48
C PRO A 12 -11.08 30.01 -35.25
N LYS A 13 -9.81 30.33 -35.03
CA LYS A 13 -9.08 31.37 -35.74
C LYS A 13 -8.99 30.95 -37.20
N THR A 14 -9.75 31.60 -38.09
CA THR A 14 -9.69 31.37 -39.55
C THR A 14 -8.25 31.66 -40.00
N ILE A 15 -7.55 30.64 -40.48
CA ILE A 15 -6.18 30.75 -40.96
C ILE A 15 -6.25 31.36 -42.37
N ASN A 16 -5.93 32.64 -42.49
CA ASN A 16 -5.76 33.28 -43.80
C ASN A 16 -4.47 32.76 -44.43
N LEU A 17 -4.58 31.96 -45.48
CA LEU A 17 -3.42 31.39 -46.21
C LEU A 17 -2.62 32.45 -46.99
N ASN A 18 -3.12 33.69 -47.08
CA ASN A 18 -2.42 34.83 -47.67
C ASN A 18 -1.75 35.73 -46.62
N ASP A 19 -1.85 35.42 -45.32
CA ASP A 19 -1.07 36.13 -44.32
C ASP A 19 0.40 35.76 -44.50
N THR A 20 1.21 36.76 -44.88
CA THR A 20 2.67 36.69 -44.84
C THR A 20 3.09 36.01 -43.54
N PRO A 21 3.97 34.97 -43.57
CA PRO A 21 4.32 34.24 -42.36
C PRO A 21 4.75 35.24 -41.30
N SER A 22 3.96 35.35 -40.23
CA SER A 22 4.37 36.09 -39.04
C SER A 22 5.75 35.57 -38.69
N VAL A 23 6.74 36.47 -38.75
CA VAL A 23 8.16 36.21 -38.44
C VAL A 23 8.24 35.12 -37.39
N MET A 24 8.92 34.00 -37.70
CA MET A 24 9.11 32.92 -36.73
C MET A 24 9.58 33.54 -35.42
N PRO A 25 8.95 33.22 -34.27
CA PRO A 25 9.41 33.76 -33.00
C PRO A 25 10.89 33.41 -32.86
N GLU A 26 11.70 34.42 -32.59
CA GLU A 26 13.13 34.26 -32.39
C GLU A 26 13.31 33.26 -31.23
N VAL A 27 13.70 32.03 -31.55
CA VAL A 27 13.89 30.98 -30.56
C VAL A 27 15.08 31.39 -29.73
N TRP A 28 14.84 31.78 -28.47
CA TRP A 28 15.90 32.15 -27.55
C TRP A 28 16.90 31.00 -27.42
N ARG A 29 18.16 31.31 -27.74
CA ARG A 29 19.29 30.38 -27.64
C ARG A 29 20.30 30.99 -26.66
N PRO A 30 20.45 30.41 -25.46
CA PRO A 30 21.41 30.89 -24.49
C PRO A 30 22.83 30.72 -25.02
N TYR A 31 23.65 31.75 -24.88
CA TYR A 31 25.09 31.70 -25.14
C TYR A 31 25.83 32.23 -23.92
N PHE A 32 26.81 31.47 -23.44
CA PHE A 32 27.53 31.78 -22.21
C PHE A 32 28.95 32.23 -22.56
N LEU A 33 29.12 33.53 -22.75
CA LEU A 33 30.39 34.15 -23.12
C LEU A 33 30.86 35.08 -22.00
N SER A 34 32.07 34.82 -21.51
CA SER A 34 32.80 35.67 -20.56
C SER A 34 33.87 36.47 -21.33
N PRO A 35 34.42 37.57 -20.76
CA PRO A 35 35.58 38.24 -21.32
C PRO A 35 36.78 37.32 -21.60
N ASN A 36 36.91 36.22 -20.85
CA ASN A 36 37.98 35.23 -21.01
C ASN A 36 37.66 34.12 -22.01
N GLY A 37 36.51 34.17 -22.69
CA GLY A 37 36.05 33.17 -23.66
C GLY A 37 34.75 32.45 -23.25
N PRO A 38 34.37 31.39 -23.97
CA PRO A 38 33.19 30.58 -23.66
C PRO A 38 33.27 29.93 -22.28
N VAL A 39 32.16 29.93 -21.55
CA VAL A 39 32.06 29.24 -20.25
C VAL A 39 32.15 27.73 -20.46
N SER A 40 33.04 27.10 -19.70
CA SER A 40 33.37 25.68 -19.74
C SER A 40 32.93 24.97 -18.45
N VAL A 41 33.00 23.63 -18.45
CA VAL A 41 32.59 22.78 -17.30
C VAL A 41 33.52 22.97 -16.09
N THR A 42 34.73 23.49 -16.29
CA THR A 42 35.67 23.78 -15.21
C THR A 42 35.42 25.13 -14.54
N ASP A 43 34.60 25.99 -15.15
CA ASP A 43 34.29 27.31 -14.61
C ASP A 43 33.24 27.22 -13.49
N SER A 44 33.48 27.94 -12.40
CA SER A 44 32.60 27.93 -11.24
C SER A 44 31.80 29.23 -11.13
N VAL A 45 30.48 29.12 -11.32
CA VAL A 45 29.52 30.22 -11.08
C VAL A 45 29.56 30.70 -9.63
N MET A 46 29.93 29.84 -8.68
CA MET A 46 29.96 30.20 -7.26
C MET A 46 31.25 30.91 -6.83
N LEU A 47 32.35 30.72 -7.58
CA LEU A 47 33.67 31.23 -7.19
C LEU A 47 34.19 32.34 -8.11
N ASN A 48 33.63 32.50 -9.31
CA ASN A 48 34.02 33.54 -10.26
C ASN A 48 32.83 34.42 -10.63
N GLY A 49 32.92 35.72 -10.30
CA GLY A 49 31.90 36.71 -10.63
C GLY A 49 31.72 36.91 -12.14
N GLU A 50 32.78 36.86 -12.93
CA GLU A 50 32.69 37.02 -14.39
C GLU A 50 31.94 35.84 -15.03
N THR A 51 32.23 34.61 -14.59
CA THR A 51 31.49 33.41 -14.99
C THR A 51 30.03 33.51 -14.56
N ALA A 52 29.76 33.97 -13.34
CA ALA A 52 28.40 34.14 -12.84
C ALA A 52 27.61 35.15 -13.69
N THR A 53 28.22 36.29 -14.04
CA THR A 53 27.62 37.30 -14.91
C THR A 53 27.37 36.76 -16.32
N ALA A 54 28.36 36.07 -16.92
CA ALA A 54 28.20 35.46 -18.24
C ALA A 54 27.07 34.41 -18.27
N VAL A 55 26.97 33.59 -17.23
CA VAL A 55 25.90 32.59 -17.07
C VAL A 55 24.56 33.26 -16.85
N ALA A 56 24.48 34.25 -15.97
CA ALA A 56 23.24 35.00 -15.73
C ALA A 56 22.74 35.70 -17.00
N ALA A 57 23.62 36.38 -17.73
CA ALA A 57 23.29 37.03 -18.99
C ALA A 57 22.80 36.04 -20.05
N GLY A 58 23.45 34.87 -20.13
CA GLY A 58 23.01 33.80 -21.03
C GLY A 58 21.70 33.14 -20.62
N LEU A 59 21.22 33.30 -19.37
CA LEU A 59 19.93 32.78 -18.88
C LEU A 59 18.78 33.80 -18.99
N CYS A 60 19.07 35.09 -19.16
CA CYS A 60 18.03 36.09 -19.36
C CYS A 60 17.43 36.01 -20.75
N THR A 61 16.10 35.87 -20.83
CA THR A 61 15.38 36.01 -22.10
C THR A 61 15.24 37.49 -22.48
N PRO A 62 14.96 37.80 -23.76
CA PRO A 62 14.69 39.19 -24.18
C PRO A 62 13.50 39.80 -23.44
N GLU A 63 12.51 39.00 -23.08
CA GLU A 63 11.36 39.41 -22.26
C GLU A 63 11.80 39.76 -20.83
N ASP A 64 12.68 38.97 -20.22
CA ASP A 64 13.23 39.27 -18.89
C ASP A 64 14.01 40.59 -18.91
N ALA A 65 14.81 40.84 -19.95
CA ALA A 65 15.55 42.08 -20.11
C ALA A 65 14.62 43.31 -20.19
N LYS A 66 13.47 43.21 -20.88
CA LYS A 66 12.46 44.28 -20.92
C LYS A 66 11.86 44.54 -19.54
N VAL A 67 11.59 43.50 -18.76
CA VAL A 67 11.06 43.61 -17.39
C VAL A 67 12.09 44.25 -16.45
N LEU A 68 13.37 43.90 -16.60
CA LEU A 68 14.46 44.43 -15.79
C LEU A 68 14.82 45.88 -16.16
N ALA A 69 14.77 46.25 -17.43
CA ALA A 69 15.10 47.61 -17.91
C ALA A 69 14.21 48.72 -17.29
N GLY A 70 12.99 48.36 -16.86
CA GLY A 70 12.06 49.28 -16.19
C GLY A 70 12.24 49.37 -14.67
N ARG A 71 13.20 48.66 -14.09
CA ARG A 71 13.42 48.62 -12.63
C ARG A 71 14.73 49.29 -12.24
N THR A 72 14.76 49.84 -11.04
CA THR A 72 15.99 50.36 -10.43
C THR A 72 16.76 49.26 -9.73
N ASP A 73 18.09 49.40 -9.63
CA ASP A 73 18.94 48.40 -8.95
C ASP A 73 18.46 48.06 -7.53
N PRO A 74 18.07 49.04 -6.67
CA PRO A 74 17.56 48.70 -5.34
C PRO A 74 16.29 47.85 -5.37
N GLN A 75 15.42 48.04 -6.37
CA GLN A 75 14.19 47.26 -6.51
C GLN A 75 14.47 45.83 -6.98
N ILE A 76 15.38 45.65 -7.94
CA ILE A 76 15.82 44.33 -8.41
C ILE A 76 16.47 43.55 -7.26
N ILE A 77 17.35 44.20 -6.49
CA ILE A 77 18.02 43.61 -5.33
C ILE A 77 16.99 43.18 -4.29
N ASN A 78 16.06 44.06 -3.91
CA ASN A 78 15.04 43.75 -2.90
C ASN A 78 14.13 42.57 -3.33
N ASP A 79 13.70 42.55 -4.59
CA ASP A 79 12.85 41.47 -5.10
C ASP A 79 13.60 40.15 -5.18
N SER A 80 14.88 40.18 -5.59
CA SER A 80 15.75 38.98 -5.60
C SER A 80 16.00 38.43 -4.19
N LEU A 81 16.13 39.31 -3.19
CA LEU A 81 16.29 38.93 -1.79
C LEU A 81 14.99 38.32 -1.24
N ALA A 82 13.85 38.93 -1.53
CA ALA A 82 12.54 38.41 -1.15
C ALA A 82 12.31 37.01 -1.75
N LEU A 83 12.62 36.82 -3.04
CA LEU A 83 12.55 35.52 -3.70
C LEU A 83 13.50 34.51 -3.03
N THR A 84 14.73 34.90 -2.72
CA THR A 84 15.71 34.02 -2.05
C THR A 84 15.19 33.56 -0.68
N ILE A 85 14.61 34.47 0.11
CA ILE A 85 14.02 34.14 1.41
C ILE A 85 12.84 33.17 1.25
N GLN A 86 11.95 33.40 0.29
CA GLN A 86 10.80 32.53 0.01
C GLN A 86 11.23 31.13 -0.45
N CYS A 87 12.23 31.05 -1.34
CA CYS A 87 12.84 29.80 -1.77
C CYS A 87 13.45 29.05 -0.59
N ALA A 88 14.26 29.72 0.23
CA ALA A 88 14.86 29.12 1.42
C ALA A 88 13.79 28.61 2.41
N ALA A 89 12.73 29.38 2.64
CA ALA A 89 11.61 28.98 3.49
C ALA A 89 10.87 27.75 2.95
N THR A 90 10.65 27.70 1.63
CA THR A 90 9.96 26.59 0.95
C THR A 90 10.79 25.31 1.02
N VAL A 91 12.09 25.39 0.70
CA VAL A 91 13.02 24.26 0.79
C VAL A 91 13.14 23.79 2.24
N SER A 92 13.23 24.70 3.20
CA SER A 92 13.27 24.37 4.64
C SER A 92 11.99 23.65 5.08
N ASN A 93 10.81 24.11 4.64
CA ASN A 93 9.53 23.48 4.95
C ASN A 93 9.47 22.05 4.39
N MET A 94 9.88 21.85 3.13
CA MET A 94 9.96 20.53 2.51
C MET A 94 10.92 19.61 3.28
N GLY A 95 12.09 20.13 3.67
CA GLY A 95 13.07 19.40 4.49
C GLY A 95 12.49 18.93 5.81
N ARG A 96 11.76 19.80 6.53
CA ARG A 96 11.08 19.43 7.79
C ARG A 96 10.03 18.34 7.58
N ARG A 97 9.18 18.49 6.56
CA ARG A 97 8.15 17.50 6.22
C ARG A 97 8.76 16.15 5.86
N LEU A 98 9.83 16.16 5.08
CA LEU A 98 10.57 14.95 4.71
C LEU A 98 11.18 14.27 5.93
N HIS A 99 11.73 15.05 6.87
CA HIS A 99 12.28 14.52 8.12
C HIS A 99 11.21 13.82 8.97
N VAL A 100 10.03 14.44 9.14
CA VAL A 100 8.91 13.83 9.86
C VAL A 100 8.45 12.53 9.19
N ARG A 101 8.23 12.54 7.87
CA ARG A 101 7.86 11.34 7.08
C ARG A 101 8.90 10.22 7.23
N ASN A 102 10.19 10.55 7.28
CA ASN A 102 11.26 9.57 7.46
C ASN A 102 11.19 8.88 8.83
N LEU A 103 10.83 9.60 9.90
CA LEU A 103 10.62 9.00 11.22
C LEU A 103 9.40 8.07 11.22
N GLU A 104 8.29 8.49 10.62
CA GLU A 104 7.10 7.64 10.45
C GLU A 104 7.43 6.34 9.70
N VAL A 105 8.19 6.43 8.59
CA VAL A 105 8.65 5.25 7.82
C VAL A 105 9.52 4.33 8.66
N LYS A 106 10.43 4.86 9.49
CA LYS A 106 11.24 4.05 10.41
C LYS A 106 10.37 3.29 11.42
N THR A 107 9.37 3.95 11.98
CA THR A 107 8.41 3.34 12.92
C THR A 107 7.56 2.27 12.24
N LEU A 108 7.05 2.54 11.03
CA LEU A 108 6.29 1.54 10.27
C LEU A 108 7.15 0.31 9.94
N ARG A 109 8.42 0.52 9.57
CA ARG A 109 9.35 -0.58 9.29
C ARG A 109 9.56 -1.49 10.51
N SER A 110 9.67 -0.93 11.71
CA SER A 110 9.80 -1.73 12.93
C SER A 110 8.52 -2.52 13.22
N GLN A 111 7.34 -1.90 13.08
CA GLN A 111 6.04 -2.57 13.25
C GLN A 111 5.85 -3.71 12.25
N VAL A 112 6.17 -3.49 10.97
CA VAL A 112 6.09 -4.54 9.94
C VAL A 112 6.97 -5.73 10.30
N THR A 113 8.17 -5.48 10.83
CA THR A 113 9.09 -6.55 11.25
C THR A 113 8.48 -7.40 12.38
N ILE A 114 7.81 -6.76 13.36
CA ILE A 114 7.11 -7.46 14.45
C ILE A 114 5.96 -8.28 13.91
N LEU A 115 5.12 -7.70 13.05
CA LEU A 115 3.97 -8.38 12.44
C LEU A 115 4.38 -9.59 11.60
N GLN A 116 5.48 -9.48 10.84
CA GLN A 116 6.01 -10.62 10.07
C GLN A 116 6.41 -11.79 10.97
N ARG A 117 6.99 -11.53 12.14
CA ARG A 117 7.32 -12.57 13.12
C ARG A 117 6.07 -13.24 13.68
N LEU A 118 5.10 -12.45 14.11
CA LEU A 118 3.82 -12.97 14.64
C LEU A 118 3.07 -13.79 13.60
N LEU A 119 3.04 -13.33 12.34
CA LEU A 119 2.44 -14.08 11.24
C LEU A 119 3.14 -15.42 11.01
N LYS A 120 4.47 -15.46 11.06
CA LYS A 120 5.24 -16.70 10.92
C LYS A 120 4.92 -17.69 12.04
N GLU A 121 4.83 -17.20 13.28
CA GLU A 121 4.47 -18.03 14.44
C GLU A 121 3.04 -18.54 14.35
N SER A 122 2.08 -17.68 14.02
CA SER A 122 0.67 -18.05 13.86
C SER A 122 0.49 -19.13 12.77
N LYS A 123 1.16 -18.99 11.63
CA LYS A 123 1.16 -20.02 10.56
C LYS A 123 1.68 -21.37 11.06
N LYS A 124 2.72 -21.38 11.89
CA LYS A 124 3.25 -22.61 12.49
C LYS A 124 2.21 -23.28 13.39
N LYS A 125 1.59 -22.52 14.31
CA LYS A 125 0.56 -23.03 15.24
C LYS A 125 -0.67 -23.57 14.51
N VAL A 126 -1.11 -22.90 13.45
CA VAL A 126 -2.21 -23.39 12.59
C VAL A 126 -1.88 -24.74 11.97
N GLY A 127 -0.62 -24.95 11.55
CA GLY A 127 -0.16 -26.24 11.05
C GLY A 127 -0.21 -27.34 12.12
N GLU A 128 0.29 -27.07 13.33
CA GLU A 128 0.27 -28.01 14.46
C GLU A 128 -1.16 -28.41 14.83
N VAL A 129 -2.06 -27.43 15.01
CA VAL A 129 -3.48 -27.67 15.32
C VAL A 129 -4.17 -28.49 14.24
N LYS A 130 -3.82 -28.27 12.96
CA LYS A 130 -4.38 -29.05 11.85
C LYS A 130 -3.99 -30.52 11.92
N GLU A 131 -2.74 -30.83 12.29
CA GLU A 131 -2.29 -32.21 12.45
C GLU A 131 -2.89 -32.86 13.71
N GLU A 132 -2.99 -32.14 14.83
CA GLU A 132 -3.70 -32.63 16.02
C GLU A 132 -5.16 -32.93 15.72
N ASN A 133 -5.87 -32.07 15.00
CA ASN A 133 -7.25 -32.31 14.59
C ASN A 133 -7.40 -33.57 13.73
N LYS A 134 -6.44 -33.88 12.85
CA LYS A 134 -6.46 -35.14 12.08
C LYS A 134 -6.30 -36.36 13.00
N ARG A 135 -5.39 -36.29 13.97
CA ARG A 135 -5.19 -37.38 14.95
C ARG A 135 -6.41 -37.59 15.83
N LEU A 136 -7.02 -36.50 16.31
CA LEU A 136 -8.24 -36.55 17.09
C LEU A 136 -9.39 -37.15 16.28
N LYS A 137 -9.52 -36.78 15.00
CA LYS A 137 -10.52 -37.38 14.11
C LYS A 137 -10.34 -38.90 14.00
N ALA A 138 -9.13 -39.38 13.74
CA ALA A 138 -8.84 -40.81 13.66
C ALA A 138 -9.14 -41.54 14.98
N LEU A 139 -8.87 -40.90 16.12
CA LEU A 139 -9.19 -41.44 17.44
C LEU A 139 -10.70 -41.56 17.65
N VAL A 140 -11.47 -40.52 17.29
CA VAL A 140 -12.93 -40.52 17.38
C VAL A 140 -13.53 -41.61 16.49
N ASP A 141 -13.05 -41.74 15.26
CA ASP A 141 -13.50 -42.78 14.32
C ASP A 141 -13.25 -44.18 14.90
N SER A 142 -12.06 -44.42 15.48
CA SER A 142 -11.73 -45.69 16.16
C SER A 142 -12.63 -45.98 17.36
N TYR A 143 -12.99 -44.97 18.16
CA TYR A 143 -13.92 -45.15 19.28
C TYR A 143 -15.34 -45.44 18.81
N ALA A 144 -15.78 -44.80 17.72
CA ALA A 144 -17.08 -45.06 17.13
C ALA A 144 -17.18 -46.53 16.66
N ASP A 145 -16.15 -47.03 15.98
CA ASP A 145 -16.08 -48.42 15.52
C ASP A 145 -16.12 -49.41 16.69
N ASP A 146 -15.31 -49.19 17.73
CA ASP A 146 -15.28 -50.04 18.93
C ASP A 146 -16.63 -50.05 19.68
N LEU A 147 -17.30 -48.89 19.76
CA LEU A 147 -18.61 -48.79 20.40
C LEU A 147 -19.69 -49.55 19.62
N VAL A 148 -19.65 -49.52 18.29
CA VAL A 148 -20.52 -50.34 17.43
C VAL A 148 -20.28 -51.82 17.70
N VAL A 149 -19.03 -52.27 17.72
CA VAL A 149 -18.69 -53.67 18.00
C VAL A 149 -19.26 -54.10 19.36
N ARG A 150 -18.96 -53.38 20.42
CA ARG A 150 -19.46 -53.69 21.78
C ARG A 150 -20.98 -53.69 21.85
N SER A 151 -21.66 -52.74 21.21
CA SER A 151 -23.12 -52.68 21.15
C SER A 151 -23.71 -53.91 20.46
N THR A 152 -23.11 -54.36 19.35
CA THR A 152 -23.59 -55.56 18.64
C THR A 152 -23.39 -56.83 19.46
N GLU A 153 -22.28 -56.96 20.18
CA GLU A 153 -22.03 -58.08 21.08
C GLU A 153 -23.01 -58.10 22.25
N GLN A 154 -23.24 -56.94 22.88
CA GLN A 154 -24.22 -56.80 23.95
C GLN A 154 -25.64 -57.14 23.47
N SER A 155 -26.04 -56.69 22.27
CA SER A 155 -27.33 -57.05 21.70
C SER A 155 -27.47 -58.57 21.51
N LYS A 156 -26.40 -59.26 21.07
CA LYS A 156 -26.40 -60.72 20.95
C LYS A 156 -26.58 -61.40 22.31
N THR A 157 -25.89 -60.95 23.35
CA THR A 157 -26.00 -61.55 24.70
C THR A 157 -27.37 -61.28 25.32
N THR A 158 -27.89 -60.06 25.21
CA THR A 158 -29.24 -59.72 25.66
C THR A 158 -30.30 -60.55 24.93
N ASN A 159 -30.22 -60.70 23.61
CA ASN A 159 -31.13 -61.55 22.84
C ASN A 159 -31.08 -63.02 23.27
N LYS A 160 -29.88 -63.55 23.57
CA LYS A 160 -29.72 -64.92 24.07
C LYS A 160 -30.35 -65.08 25.45
N LEU A 161 -30.12 -64.13 26.37
CA LEU A 161 -30.70 -64.13 27.71
C LEU A 161 -32.23 -64.04 27.66
N GLN A 162 -32.77 -63.18 26.82
CA GLN A 162 -34.22 -63.03 26.65
C GLN A 162 -34.89 -64.33 26.18
N LYS A 163 -34.28 -65.02 25.21
CA LYS A 163 -34.77 -66.35 24.78
C LYS A 163 -34.74 -67.38 25.92
N GLN A 164 -33.72 -67.37 26.78
CA GLN A 164 -33.66 -68.26 27.95
C GLN A 164 -34.78 -67.93 28.94
N TYR A 165 -35.02 -66.64 29.19
CA TYR A 165 -36.08 -66.18 30.06
C TYR A 165 -37.47 -66.59 29.55
N GLU A 166 -37.77 -66.37 28.26
CA GLU A 166 -39.04 -66.79 27.65
C GLU A 166 -39.26 -68.31 27.73
N LYS A 167 -38.20 -69.10 27.50
CA LYS A 167 -38.25 -70.56 27.63
C LYS A 167 -38.59 -70.97 29.07
N LEU A 168 -37.88 -70.43 30.06
CA LEU A 168 -38.11 -70.72 31.47
C LEU A 168 -39.52 -70.30 31.91
N PHE A 169 -39.98 -69.14 31.46
CA PHE A 169 -41.32 -68.64 31.76
C PHE A 169 -42.42 -69.58 31.22
N ALA A 170 -42.26 -70.10 30.00
CA ALA A 170 -43.18 -71.10 29.44
C ALA A 170 -43.20 -72.40 30.27
N GLU A 171 -42.04 -72.88 30.70
CA GLU A 171 -41.91 -74.09 31.52
C GLU A 171 -42.58 -73.93 32.89
N VAL A 172 -42.39 -72.78 33.55
CA VAL A 172 -43.06 -72.46 34.82
C VAL A 172 -44.59 -72.41 34.65
N LYS A 173 -45.08 -71.80 33.57
CA LYS A 173 -46.53 -71.72 33.26
C LYS A 173 -47.17 -73.10 33.04
N GLU A 174 -46.48 -74.00 32.34
CA GLU A 174 -46.91 -75.40 32.18
C GLU A 174 -46.98 -76.12 33.53
N LEU A 175 -45.95 -75.99 34.37
CA LEU A 175 -45.93 -76.60 35.71
C LEU A 175 -47.07 -76.10 36.60
N THR A 176 -47.39 -74.81 36.57
CA THR A 176 -48.52 -74.25 37.34
C THR A 176 -49.86 -74.74 36.82
N SER A 177 -50.00 -74.95 35.52
CA SER A 177 -51.22 -75.50 34.91
C SER A 177 -51.44 -76.98 35.26
N ARG A 178 -50.35 -77.73 35.49
CA ARG A 178 -50.37 -79.15 35.89
C ARG A 178 -50.64 -79.37 37.38
N SER A 179 -50.42 -78.35 38.22
CA SER A 179 -50.45 -78.48 39.68
C SER A 179 -51.75 -77.98 40.33
N ILE A 180 -52.76 -77.56 39.56
CA ILE A 180 -54.09 -77.23 40.10
C ILE A 180 -54.92 -78.52 40.14
N PRO A 181 -55.20 -79.09 41.33
CA PRO A 181 -56.11 -80.21 41.47
C PRO A 181 -57.56 -79.70 41.37
N LYS A 182 -58.43 -80.47 40.70
CA LYS A 182 -59.88 -80.37 40.86
C LYS A 182 -60.30 -80.94 42.21
#